data_AF-A0A933IXF5-F1
#
_entry.id   AF-A0A933IXF5-F1
#
_cell.length_a   1.000
_cell.length_b   1.000
_cell.length_c   1.000
_cell.angle_alpha   90.00
_cell.angle_beta   90.00
_cell.angle_gamma   90.00
#
_symmetry.space_group_name_H-M   'P 1'
#
loop_
_entity.id
_entity.type
_entity.pdbx_description
1 polymer ?
#
loop_
_entity_poly.entity_id
_entity_poly.type
_entity_poly.pdbx_seq_one_letter_code
_entity_poly.pdbx_strand_id
1 'polypeptide(L)'
;MNTKTDELKTTTCYLLVGGADGALDVALRASDGKIAELSIASKSGFGGMIWQIVAQMLTGAPLETDALNERIARMAKSGLLPEELNLDPLVKTLVKLGRE
;
A
#
# COMPACT_ATOMS: atom_id res chain seq x y z
N MET A 1 -15.14 -4.16 -25.90
CA MET A 1 -14.87 -3.50 -24.60
C MET A 1 -14.24 -4.57 -23.70
N ASN A 2 -12.94 -4.49 -23.43
CA ASN A 2 -12.22 -5.52 -22.64
C ASN A 2 -12.33 -5.19 -21.16
N THR A 3 -13.16 -5.93 -20.43
CA THR A 3 -13.15 -6.05 -18.98
C THR A 3 -11.88 -6.80 -18.55
N LYS A 4 -10.82 -6.05 -18.26
CA LYS A 4 -9.61 -6.54 -17.55
C LYS A 4 -9.33 -5.46 -16.50
N THR A 5 -9.47 -5.62 -15.19
CA THR A 5 -9.41 -6.78 -14.32
C THR A 5 -9.99 -6.33 -12.97
N ASP A 6 -11.20 -6.74 -12.57
CA ASP A 6 -11.80 -6.38 -11.26
C ASP A 6 -11.52 -7.46 -10.20
N GLU A 7 -10.37 -8.12 -10.30
CA GLU A 7 -10.03 -9.23 -9.40
C GLU A 7 -9.33 -8.70 -8.15
N LEU A 8 -9.83 -9.09 -6.98
CA LEU A 8 -9.19 -8.79 -5.71
C LEU A 8 -7.94 -9.67 -5.57
N LYS A 9 -6.77 -9.04 -5.54
CA LYS A 9 -5.48 -9.72 -5.39
C LYS A 9 -4.98 -9.55 -3.97
N THR A 10 -4.43 -10.63 -3.41
CA THR A 10 -3.90 -10.63 -2.04
C THR A 10 -2.45 -11.11 -2.01
N THR A 11 -1.62 -10.48 -1.20
CA THR A 11 -0.24 -10.91 -0.97
C THR A 11 0.24 -10.46 0.40
N THR A 12 1.29 -11.10 0.92
CA THR A 12 1.97 -10.63 2.13
C THR A 12 3.15 -9.75 1.73
N CYS A 13 3.14 -8.51 2.20
CA CYS A 13 4.23 -7.55 2.10
C CYS A 13 5.05 -7.57 3.39
N TYR A 14 6.38 -7.62 3.26
CA TYR A 14 7.29 -7.54 4.39
C TYR A 14 7.95 -6.16 4.41
N LEU A 15 7.92 -5.51 5.57
CA LEU A 15 8.47 -4.17 5.81
C LEU A 15 9.47 -4.21 6.95
N LEU A 16 10.40 -3.26 6.95
CA LEU A 16 11.26 -2.99 8.10
C LEU A 16 10.68 -1.79 8.87
N VAL A 17 10.40 -2.00 10.16
CA VAL A 17 9.92 -0.96 11.08
C VAL A 17 10.91 -0.87 12.23
N GLY A 18 11.68 0.23 12.32
CA GLY A 18 12.63 0.42 13.43
C GLY A 18 13.66 -0.71 13.58
N GLY A 19 13.95 -1.48 12.51
CA GLY A 19 14.84 -2.64 12.53
C GLY A 19 14.17 -3.99 12.84
N ALA A 20 12.86 -4.04 13.03
CA ALA A 20 12.08 -5.27 13.16
C ALA A 20 11.33 -5.59 11.85
N ASP A 21 11.26 -6.88 11.51
CA ASP A 21 10.45 -7.38 10.39
C ASP A 21 8.95 -7.29 10.73
N GLY A 22 8.24 -6.44 10.00
CA GLY A 22 6.79 -6.34 10.02
C GLY A 22 6.18 -7.03 8.81
N ALA A 23 5.26 -7.97 9.03
CA ALA A 23 4.49 -8.61 7.96
C ALA A 23 3.10 -7.97 7.86
N LEU A 24 2.74 -7.54 6.65
CA LEU A 24 1.43 -6.98 6.30
C LEU A 24 0.74 -7.86 5.27
N ASP A 25 -0.52 -8.23 5.49
CA ASP A 25 -1.37 -8.74 4.42
C ASP A 25 -1.98 -7.57 3.66
N VAL A 26 -1.74 -7.54 2.35
CA VAL A 26 -2.18 -6.49 1.44
C VAL A 26 -3.18 -7.10 0.47
N ALA A 27 -4.38 -6.53 0.42
CA ALA A 27 -5.40 -6.85 -0.56
C ALA A 27 -5.63 -5.63 -1.44
N LEU A 28 -5.45 -5.77 -2.75
CA LEU A 28 -5.57 -4.71 -3.74
C LEU A 28 -6.57 -5.12 -4.82
N ARG A 29 -7.49 -4.23 -5.16
CA ARG A 29 -8.25 -4.27 -6.41
C ARG A 29 -7.83 -3.09 -7.28
N ALA A 30 -7.44 -3.37 -8.50
CA ALA A 30 -7.08 -2.36 -9.49
C ALA A 30 -8.26 -2.13 -10.45
N SER A 31 -8.47 -0.88 -10.87
CA SER A 31 -9.41 -0.55 -11.95
C SER A 31 -8.87 0.64 -12.73
N ASP A 32 -8.85 0.54 -14.06
CA ASP A 32 -8.38 1.60 -14.96
C ASP A 32 -6.97 2.13 -14.61
N GLY A 33 -6.06 1.22 -14.23
CA GLY A 33 -4.68 1.58 -13.84
C GLY A 33 -4.56 2.28 -12.48
N LYS A 34 -5.64 2.32 -11.68
CA LYS A 34 -5.68 2.93 -10.35
C LYS A 34 -6.05 1.90 -9.28
N ILE A 35 -5.79 2.26 -8.03
CA ILE A 35 -6.24 1.52 -6.85
C ILE A 35 -7.75 1.77 -6.68
N ALA A 36 -8.58 0.77 -6.95
CA ALA A 36 -10.02 0.84 -6.71
C ALA A 36 -10.37 0.53 -5.25
N GLU A 37 -9.71 -0.48 -4.69
CA GLU A 37 -9.89 -0.92 -3.30
C GLU A 37 -8.53 -1.34 -2.75
N LEU A 38 -8.23 -0.97 -1.51
CA LEU A 38 -7.00 -1.37 -0.83
C LEU A 38 -7.30 -1.66 0.63
N SER A 39 -6.80 -2.81 1.11
CA SER A 39 -6.82 -3.19 2.52
C SER A 39 -5.42 -3.61 2.93
N ILE A 40 -4.98 -3.16 4.10
CA ILE A 40 -3.67 -3.46 4.65
C ILE A 40 -3.88 -3.86 6.11
N ALA A 41 -3.51 -5.10 6.45
CA ALA A 41 -3.62 -5.65 7.79
C ALA A 41 -2.25 -6.06 8.32
N SER A 42 -1.91 -5.63 9.54
CA SER A 42 -0.66 -6.00 10.19
C SER A 42 -0.81 -7.33 10.94
N LYS A 43 0.12 -8.28 10.73
CA LYS A 43 0.16 -9.54 11.47
C LYS A 43 0.71 -9.39 12.89
N SER A 44 1.50 -8.36 13.14
CA SER A 44 2.20 -8.14 14.42
C SER A 44 1.44 -7.23 15.40
N GLY A 45 0.24 -6.76 15.02
CA GLY A 45 -0.55 -5.82 15.84
C GLY A 45 0.00 -4.38 15.85
N PHE A 46 1.17 -4.14 15.24
CA PHE A 46 1.73 -2.80 15.11
C PHE A 46 1.00 -1.98 14.05
N GLY A 47 0.65 -0.74 14.38
CA GLY A 47 0.24 0.28 13.41
C GLY A 47 -1.11 0.06 12.74
N GLY A 48 -2.02 -0.74 13.31
CA GLY A 48 -3.31 -1.08 12.67
C GLY A 48 -4.09 0.12 12.12
N MET A 49 -4.19 1.22 12.88
CA MET A 49 -4.84 2.44 12.41
C MET A 49 -4.05 3.15 11.30
N ILE A 50 -2.71 3.18 11.39
CA ILE A 50 -1.84 3.78 10.37
C ILE A 50 -2.05 3.07 9.03
N TRP A 51 -2.12 1.74 9.04
CA TRP A 51 -2.32 0.94 7.82
C TRP A 51 -3.68 1.16 7.17
N GLN A 52 -4.74 1.35 7.97
CA GLN A 52 -6.05 1.74 7.45
C GLN A 52 -6.01 3.11 6.79
N ILE A 53 -5.33 4.08 7.41
CA ILE A 53 -5.21 5.43 6.83
C ILE A 53 -4.37 5.40 5.55
N VAL A 54 -3.25 4.67 5.55
CA VAL A 54 -2.42 4.46 4.34
C VAL A 54 -3.26 3.86 3.22
N ALA A 55 -4.05 2.82 3.51
CA ALA A 55 -4.92 2.19 2.54
C ALA A 55 -5.93 3.17 1.94
N GLN A 56 -6.60 3.97 2.77
CA GLN A 56 -7.55 5.00 2.32
C GLN A 56 -6.86 6.09 1.50
N MET A 57 -5.69 6.56 1.94
CA MET A 57 -4.93 7.61 1.27
C MET A 57 -4.36 7.16 -0.08
N LEU A 58 -4.05 5.87 -0.25
CA LEU A 58 -3.60 5.32 -1.53
C LEU A 58 -4.76 4.91 -2.44
N THR A 59 -5.98 4.75 -1.91
CA THR A 59 -7.16 4.46 -2.74
C THR A 59 -7.41 5.60 -3.74
N GLY A 60 -7.70 5.24 -4.98
CA GLY A 60 -7.80 6.14 -6.12
C GLY A 60 -6.46 6.65 -6.68
N ALA A 61 -5.32 6.26 -6.11
CA ALA A 61 -4.01 6.59 -6.68
C ALA A 61 -3.73 5.76 -7.95
N PRO A 62 -3.03 6.32 -8.94
CA PRO A 62 -2.43 5.54 -10.01
C PRO A 62 -1.49 4.46 -9.46
N LEU A 63 -1.49 3.28 -10.06
CA LEU A 63 -0.56 2.18 -9.75
C LEU A 63 0.84 2.44 -10.34
N GLU A 64 1.37 3.62 -10.06
CA GLU A 64 2.66 4.12 -10.52
C GLU A 64 3.54 4.45 -9.32
N THR A 65 4.81 4.03 -9.38
CA THR A 65 5.77 4.20 -8.29
C THR A 65 5.86 5.65 -7.83
N ASP A 66 5.98 6.59 -8.77
CA ASP A 66 6.11 8.02 -8.46
C ASP A 66 4.85 8.58 -7.80
N ALA A 67 3.66 8.23 -8.30
CA ALA A 67 2.39 8.70 -7.75
C ALA A 67 2.13 8.17 -6.33
N LEU A 68 2.45 6.89 -6.09
CA LEU A 68 2.33 6.27 -4.77
C LEU A 68 3.34 6.88 -3.77
N ASN A 69 4.59 7.06 -4.21
CA ASN A 69 5.64 7.70 -3.41
C ASN A 69 5.27 9.14 -3.05
N GLU A 70 4.69 9.91 -3.97
CA GLU A 70 4.25 11.28 -3.69
C GLU A 70 3.16 11.32 -2.60
N ARG A 71 2.21 10.38 -2.62
CA ARG A 71 1.19 10.29 -1.56
C ARG A 71 1.80 9.89 -0.22
N ILE A 72 2.72 8.94 -0.22
CA ILE A 72 3.45 8.53 1.00
C ILE A 72 4.28 9.68 1.58
N ALA A 73 5.01 10.40 0.74
CA ALA A 73 5.81 11.55 1.18
C ALA A 73 4.94 12.65 1.80
N ARG A 74 3.73 12.88 1.29
CA ARG A 74 2.75 13.80 1.89
C ARG A 74 2.29 13.33 3.27
N MET A 75 2.02 12.04 3.43
CA MET A 75 1.66 11.46 4.73
C MET A 75 2.82 11.57 5.74
N ALA A 76 4.05 11.27 5.33
CA ALA A 76 5.24 11.42 6.17
C ALA A 76 5.42 12.87 6.64
N LYS A 77 5.29 13.85 5.73
CA LYS A 77 5.36 15.29 6.07
C LYS A 77 4.26 15.75 7.04
N SER A 78 3.12 15.08 7.07
CA SER A 78 2.02 15.40 8.00
C SER A 78 2.24 14.88 9.42
N GLY A 79 3.29 14.09 9.67
CA GLY A 79 3.54 13.43 10.96
C GLY A 79 2.68 12.19 11.21
N LEU A 80 1.94 11.74 10.19
CA LEU A 80 1.08 10.55 10.26
C LEU A 80 1.90 9.25 10.22
N LEU A 81 3.02 9.25 9.50
CA LEU A 81 3.91 8.09 9.39
C LEU A 81 5.15 8.28 10.27
N PRO A 82 5.54 7.27 11.06
CA PRO A 82 6.82 7.28 11.77
C PRO A 82 7.98 7.42 10.79
N GLU A 83 9.01 8.19 11.13
CA GLU A 83 10.21 8.37 10.27
C GLU A 83 10.99 7.06 10.09
N GLU A 84 10.89 6.15 11.05
CA GLU A 84 11.49 4.81 11.04
C GLU A 84 10.75 3.79 10.15
N LEU A 85 9.62 4.19 9.55
CA LEU A 85 8.79 3.32 8.74
C LEU A 85 9.20 3.38 7.26
N ASN A 86 9.82 2.31 6.76
CA ASN A 86 10.13 2.21 5.33
C ASN A 86 8.96 1.56 4.55
N LEU A 87 8.30 2.36 3.70
CA LEU A 87 7.17 1.92 2.85
C LEU A 87 7.56 1.59 1.41
N ASP A 88 8.84 1.68 1.03
CA ASP A 88 9.31 1.28 -0.31
C ASP A 88 8.86 -0.15 -0.71
N PRO A 89 8.94 -1.17 0.18
CA PRO A 89 8.50 -2.51 -0.19
C PRO A 89 6.99 -2.60 -0.44
N LEU A 90 6.20 -1.78 0.27
CA LEU A 90 4.75 -1.67 0.04
C LEU A 90 4.47 -1.14 -1.36
N VAL A 91 5.12 -0.04 -1.75
CA VAL A 91 4.95 0.54 -3.09
C VAL A 91 5.31 -0.46 -4.19
N LYS A 92 6.46 -1.14 -4.06
CA LYS A 92 6.88 -2.18 -5.01
C LYS A 92 5.84 -3.31 -5.11
N THR A 93 5.28 -3.71 -3.97
CA THR A 93 4.25 -4.75 -3.90
C THR A 93 2.97 -4.32 -4.62
N LEU A 94 2.48 -3.10 -4.36
CA LEU A 94 1.27 -2.57 -5.00
C LEU A 94 1.42 -2.46 -6.52
N VAL A 95 2.55 -1.90 -6.99
CA VAL A 95 2.83 -1.79 -8.44
C VAL A 95 2.93 -3.17 -9.08
N LYS A 96 3.55 -4.15 -8.41
CA LYS A 96 3.60 -5.54 -8.90
C LYS A 96 2.19 -6.14 -9.02
N LEU A 97 1.38 -6.07 -7.96
CA LEU A 97 0.01 -6.57 -7.97
C LEU A 97 -0.86 -5.89 -9.04
N GLY A 98 -0.65 -4.59 -9.28
CA GLY A 98 -1.34 -3.84 -10.31
C GLY A 98 -1.01 -4.23 -11.75
N ARG A 99 0.13 -4.89 -11.98
CA ARG A 99 0.62 -5.31 -13.31
C ARG A 99 0.34 -6.77 -13.65
N GLU A 100 0.16 -7.61 -12.63
CA GLU A 100 -0.24 -9.01 -12.80
C GLU A 100 -1.64 -9.13 -13.43
#